data_AF-A0A7X7DP14-F1
#
_entry.id   AF-A0A7X7DP14-F1
#
_cell.length_a   1.000
_cell.length_b   1.000
_cell.length_c   1.000
_cell.angle_alpha   90.00
_cell.angle_beta   90.00
_cell.angle_gamma   90.00
#
_symmetry.space_group_name_H-M   'P 1'
#
loop_
_entity.id
_entity.type
_entity.pdbx_description
1 polymer ?
#
loop_
_entity_poly.entity_id
_entity_poly.type
_entity_poly.pdbx_seq_one_letter_code
_entity_poly.pdbx_strand_id
1 'polypeptide(L)'
;MNKQLQLFFFLTLFLTGSTQAVEIITKRDDLSLSINGRGEFYCGQVVRGTGIESSGPVKFLWNDNAFAGISFQGLYKNKLKLVLGINAEMKFSWPMEMTLSQTKTAQPIVYIDESYGNYNVKGDLNRLDVTAGYFLYKYNPDVRNLGEYLFRSATYPAYIITAFDFPMARLLGLKISHSFLDMCLTQDLILSSETVFYPAMDWSLSYIVNYNIANLGLVNVGAGISLAHLISVYDYTETTGSATSPKFSGAQGNQYLTPSGDTAFYTFKGSKLMVRASIDPLAFVRENNSFFGESDLKLYGELLVIGLKSYPDTTLSGKPNPSY
;
A
#
# COMPACT_ATOMS: atom_id res chain seq x y z
N MET A 1 -14.23 38.92 -24.26
CA MET A 1 -14.09 39.07 -22.79
C MET A 1 -13.20 37.94 -22.31
N ASN A 2 -11.93 38.23 -22.05
CA ASN A 2 -10.87 37.26 -21.74
C ASN A 2 -11.16 36.52 -20.43
N LYS A 3 -11.29 35.19 -20.49
CA LYS A 3 -11.19 34.35 -19.29
C LYS A 3 -9.70 34.11 -19.03
N GLN A 4 -9.16 34.88 -18.09
CA GLN A 4 -7.81 34.69 -17.58
C GLN A 4 -7.67 33.26 -17.03
N LEU A 5 -6.67 32.57 -17.54
CA LEU A 5 -6.12 31.34 -16.98
C LEU A 5 -5.56 31.70 -15.58
N GLN A 6 -6.31 31.42 -14.51
CA GLN A 6 -5.82 31.65 -13.15
C GLN A 6 -4.92 30.48 -12.75
N LEU A 7 -3.61 30.70 -12.91
CA LEU A 7 -2.57 29.86 -12.34
C LEU A 7 -2.60 30.08 -10.82
N PHE A 8 -3.10 29.11 -10.05
CA PHE A 8 -3.17 29.20 -8.60
C PHE A 8 -1.81 28.85 -7.97
N PHE A 9 -1.13 29.87 -7.44
CA PHE A 9 0.03 29.70 -6.57
C PHE A 9 -0.45 29.28 -5.17
N PHE A 10 -0.05 28.08 -4.74
CA PHE A 10 -0.10 27.68 -3.34
C PHE A 10 1.12 28.28 -2.63
N LEU A 11 0.88 29.23 -1.72
CA LEU A 11 1.91 29.70 -0.80
C LEU A 11 1.66 29.02 0.56
N THR A 12 2.34 27.91 0.81
CA THR A 12 2.27 27.19 2.08
C THR A 12 3.55 27.49 2.86
N LEU A 13 3.43 28.19 3.99
CA LEU A 13 4.55 28.35 4.92
C LEU A 13 4.57 27.10 5.83
N PHE A 14 5.36 26.10 5.46
CA PHE A 14 5.60 24.92 6.29
C PHE A 14 6.82 25.17 7.18
N LEU A 15 6.64 25.15 8.49
CA LEU A 15 7.73 24.90 9.43
C LEU A 15 7.70 23.40 9.76
N THR A 16 8.41 22.59 8.99
CA THR A 16 8.59 21.16 9.29
C THR A 16 9.75 20.99 10.26
N GLY A 17 9.48 20.54 11.47
CA GLY A 17 10.50 20.03 12.39
C GLY A 17 10.40 18.51 12.46
N SER A 18 11.29 17.78 11.79
CA SER A 18 11.43 16.33 11.98
C SER A 18 12.60 16.09 12.94
N THR A 19 12.36 15.46 14.08
CA THR A 19 13.45 14.90 14.89
C THR A 19 13.66 13.45 14.47
N GLN A 20 14.86 13.15 13.98
CA GLN A 20 15.23 11.78 13.61
C GLN A 20 15.64 10.96 14.84
N ALA A 21 15.55 9.65 14.66
CA ALA A 21 15.28 8.66 15.69
C ALA A 21 16.25 8.62 16.89
N VAL A 22 15.69 8.38 18.07
CA VAL A 22 16.44 7.83 19.19
C VAL A 22 16.48 6.32 18.99
N GLU A 23 17.66 5.78 18.72
CA GLU A 23 17.92 4.35 18.64
C GLU A 23 18.71 3.90 19.88
N ILE A 24 18.13 2.99 20.66
CA ILE A 24 18.82 2.34 21.78
C ILE A 24 19.01 0.88 21.41
N ILE A 25 20.26 0.43 21.32
CA ILE A 25 20.58 -0.97 20.98
C ILE A 25 21.32 -1.64 22.13
N THR A 26 20.79 -2.77 22.59
CA THR A 26 21.52 -3.70 23.48
C THR A 26 21.93 -4.92 22.66
N LYS A 27 23.24 -5.22 22.61
CA LYS A 27 23.78 -6.38 21.89
C LYS A 27 24.42 -7.36 22.86
N ARG A 28 24.01 -8.62 22.73
CA ARG A 28 24.71 -9.82 23.21
C ARG A 28 25.03 -10.67 21.99
N ASP A 29 26.03 -11.56 22.06
CA ASP A 29 26.53 -12.35 20.92
C ASP A 29 25.43 -13.01 20.06
N ASP A 30 24.32 -13.40 20.68
CA ASP A 30 23.18 -14.07 20.04
C ASP A 30 21.91 -13.21 19.96
N LEU A 31 21.88 -12.00 20.50
CA LEU A 31 20.67 -11.19 20.60
C LEU A 31 20.96 -9.70 20.47
N SER A 32 20.29 -9.04 19.52
CA SER A 32 20.23 -7.59 19.43
C SER A 32 18.81 -7.14 19.71
N LEU A 33 18.62 -6.23 20.66
CA LEU A 33 17.35 -5.55 20.91
C LEU A 33 17.51 -4.09 20.54
N SER A 34 16.58 -3.54 19.76
CA SER A 34 16.57 -2.11 19.42
C SER A 34 15.21 -1.48 19.69
N ILE A 35 15.24 -0.22 20.14
CA ILE A 35 14.05 0.64 20.24
C ILE A 35 14.33 1.86 19.37
N ASN A 36 13.40 2.14 18.45
CA ASN A 36 13.48 3.24 17.50
C ASN A 36 12.26 4.14 17.67
N GLY A 37 12.47 5.42 17.99
CA GLY A 37 11.41 6.42 18.06
C GLY A 37 11.41 7.34 16.84
N ARG A 38 10.26 7.86 16.43
CA ARG A 38 10.16 9.00 15.49
C ARG A 38 9.09 9.98 15.95
N GLY A 39 9.31 11.26 15.71
CA GLY A 39 8.37 12.33 16.04
C GLY A 39 8.34 13.35 14.92
N GLU A 40 7.13 13.71 14.51
CA GLU A 40 6.90 14.71 13.47
C GLU A 40 5.82 15.68 13.98
N PHE A 41 6.03 16.97 13.77
CA PHE A 41 5.05 17.99 14.07
C PHE A 41 4.91 18.92 12.87
N TYR A 42 3.67 19.10 12.44
CA TYR A 42 3.28 20.00 11.37
C TYR A 42 2.33 21.03 11.96
N CYS A 43 2.61 22.31 11.71
CA CYS A 43 1.65 23.37 11.96
C CYS A 43 1.63 24.31 10.75
N GLY A 44 0.46 24.84 10.43
CA GLY A 44 0.35 25.79 9.33
C GLY A 44 -1.07 26.22 9.04
N GLN A 45 -1.20 27.28 8.24
CA GLN A 45 -2.48 27.80 7.81
C GLN A 45 -2.72 27.55 6.33
N VAL A 46 -3.83 26.89 6.02
CA VAL A 46 -4.42 26.85 4.68
C VAL A 46 -5.10 28.20 4.43
N VAL A 47 -4.41 29.09 3.72
CA VAL A 47 -4.93 30.44 3.39
C VAL A 47 -6.15 30.35 2.47
N ARG A 48 -6.12 29.43 1.49
CA ARG A 48 -7.24 29.14 0.58
C ARG A 48 -7.09 27.75 -0.03
N GLY A 49 -8.16 26.95 -0.06
CA GLY A 49 -8.20 25.63 -0.69
C GLY A 49 -9.62 25.20 -1.02
N THR A 50 -9.77 24.08 -1.73
CA THR A 50 -11.06 23.40 -1.96
C THR A 50 -11.03 22.09 -1.15
N GLY A 51 -12.00 21.88 -0.27
CA GLY A 51 -12.09 20.64 0.52
C GLY A 51 -12.31 19.41 -0.38
N ILE A 52 -11.84 18.25 0.06
CA ILE A 52 -11.97 16.97 -0.69
C ILE A 52 -13.40 16.39 -0.57
N GLU A 53 -14.22 16.86 0.38
CA GLU A 53 -15.59 16.38 0.56
C GLU A 53 -16.56 17.54 0.76
N SER A 54 -17.30 17.91 -0.30
CA SER A 54 -18.55 18.70 -0.35
C SER A 54 -18.68 20.00 0.46
N SER A 55 -17.63 20.52 1.08
CA SER A 55 -17.70 21.61 2.07
C SER A 55 -16.98 22.87 1.59
N GLY A 56 -17.37 23.37 0.42
CA GLY A 56 -17.00 24.71 -0.04
C GLY A 56 -15.50 25.03 -0.10
N PRO A 57 -15.13 26.29 -0.33
CA PRO A 57 -13.75 26.74 -0.25
C PRO A 57 -13.31 26.87 1.22
N VAL A 58 -12.23 26.18 1.60
CA VAL A 58 -11.53 26.36 2.87
C VAL A 58 -10.74 27.67 2.79
N LYS A 59 -10.89 28.57 3.76
CA LYS A 59 -10.10 29.82 3.85
C LYS A 59 -9.62 30.03 5.27
N PHE A 60 -8.35 30.40 5.41
CA PHE A 60 -7.70 30.70 6.69
C PHE A 60 -7.82 29.61 7.76
N LEU A 61 -7.79 28.34 7.35
CA LEU A 61 -7.83 27.19 8.27
C LEU A 61 -6.43 26.88 8.78
N TRP A 62 -6.18 27.14 10.05
CA TRP A 62 -5.04 26.63 10.79
C TRP A 62 -5.19 25.13 11.03
N ASN A 63 -4.11 24.37 10.88
CA ASN A 63 -4.04 22.94 11.14
C ASN A 63 -2.74 22.62 11.87
N ASP A 64 -2.86 21.86 12.96
CA ASP A 64 -1.74 21.25 13.66
C ASP A 64 -1.89 19.73 13.59
N ASN A 65 -0.80 19.04 13.30
CA ASN A 65 -0.73 17.59 13.30
C ASN A 65 0.55 17.15 14.02
N ALA A 66 0.38 16.34 15.06
CA ALA A 66 1.47 15.72 15.79
C ALA A 66 1.44 14.22 15.53
N PHE A 67 2.58 13.67 15.14
CA PHE A 67 2.77 12.25 14.91
C PHE A 67 3.93 11.74 15.78
N ALA A 68 3.73 10.58 16.38
CA ALA A 68 4.77 9.88 17.13
C ALA A 68 4.73 8.40 16.79
N GLY A 69 5.90 7.78 16.64
CA GLY A 69 6.04 6.36 16.40
C GLY A 69 7.10 5.75 17.30
N ILE A 70 6.87 4.53 17.75
CA ILE A 70 7.86 3.72 18.46
C ILE A 70 7.89 2.31 17.86
N SER A 71 9.08 1.79 17.61
CA SER A 71 9.31 0.45 17.09
C SER A 71 10.28 -0.30 17.99
N PHE A 72 9.88 -1.49 18.40
CA PHE A 72 10.69 -2.46 19.13
C PHE A 72 11.12 -3.55 18.15
N GLN A 73 12.41 -3.86 18.12
CA GLN A 73 12.93 -4.94 17.28
C GLN A 73 13.82 -5.85 18.10
N GLY A 74 13.66 -7.15 17.90
CA GLY A 74 14.55 -8.17 18.44
C GLY A 74 15.14 -9.00 17.30
N LEU A 75 16.44 -9.18 17.28
CA LEU A 75 17.15 -10.01 16.31
C LEU A 75 17.92 -11.09 17.06
N TYR A 76 17.49 -12.33 16.91
CA TYR A 76 18.11 -13.51 17.52
C TYR A 76 18.96 -14.26 16.49
N LYS A 77 20.25 -14.45 16.82
CA LYS A 77 21.27 -15.16 16.04
C LYS A 77 21.35 -14.73 14.57
N ASN A 78 21.07 -13.46 14.28
CA ASN A 78 20.94 -12.90 12.93
C ASN A 78 19.95 -13.64 12.01
N LYS A 79 19.08 -14.49 12.56
CA LYS A 79 18.14 -15.33 11.81
C LYS A 79 16.69 -14.97 12.04
N LEU A 80 16.29 -14.79 13.30
CA LEU A 80 14.91 -14.48 13.66
C LEU A 80 14.82 -13.01 14.05
N LYS A 81 14.13 -12.21 13.24
CA LYS A 81 13.75 -10.83 13.52
C LYS A 81 12.30 -10.78 13.99
N LEU A 82 12.04 -10.13 15.11
CA LEU A 82 10.70 -9.80 15.59
C LEU A 82 10.57 -8.28 15.62
N VAL A 83 9.44 -7.75 15.15
CA VAL A 83 9.16 -6.30 15.08
C VAL A 83 7.78 -6.02 15.63
N LEU A 84 7.68 -4.98 16.46
CA LEU A 84 6.43 -4.36 16.88
C LEU A 84 6.56 -2.84 16.74
N GLY A 85 5.75 -2.24 15.88
CA GLY A 85 5.67 -0.80 15.65
C GLY A 85 4.29 -0.27 16.03
N ILE A 86 4.26 0.79 16.84
CA ILE A 86 3.06 1.50 17.25
C ILE A 86 3.21 2.96 16.85
N ASN A 87 2.19 3.52 16.21
CA ASN A 87 2.11 4.94 15.90
C ASN A 87 0.93 5.57 16.63
N ALA A 88 1.07 6.86 16.91
CA ALA A 88 0.05 7.75 17.41
C ALA A 88 0.02 9.01 16.55
N GLU A 89 -1.17 9.45 16.18
CA GLU A 89 -1.39 10.72 15.48
C GLU A 89 -2.42 11.56 16.24
N MET A 90 -2.23 12.87 16.30
CA MET A 90 -3.18 13.81 16.87
C MET A 90 -3.33 15.02 15.96
N LYS A 91 -4.57 15.27 15.52
CA LYS A 91 -4.92 16.41 14.66
C LYS A 91 -5.71 17.46 15.43
N PHE A 92 -5.43 18.72 15.11
CA PHE A 92 -6.17 19.89 15.57
C PHE A 92 -6.38 20.86 14.40
N SER A 93 -7.51 21.56 14.36
CA SER A 93 -7.81 22.52 13.29
C SER A 93 -8.60 23.71 13.84
N TRP A 94 -8.33 24.90 13.32
CA TRP A 94 -8.97 26.16 13.71
C TRP A 94 -9.23 27.08 12.50
N PRO A 95 -10.38 27.77 12.37
CA PRO A 95 -11.50 27.79 13.31
C PRO A 95 -12.22 26.45 13.36
N MET A 96 -12.82 26.19 14.52
CA MET A 96 -13.69 25.04 14.71
C MET A 96 -14.93 25.19 13.81
N GLU A 97 -15.17 24.20 12.96
CA GLU A 97 -16.40 24.10 12.17
C GLU A 97 -17.48 23.42 13.00
N MET A 98 -18.56 24.16 13.30
CA MET A 98 -19.65 23.68 14.16
C MET A 98 -20.40 22.46 13.58
N THR A 99 -20.24 22.16 12.31
CA THR A 99 -20.85 21.00 11.64
C THR A 99 -19.93 19.79 11.53
N LEU A 100 -18.62 19.94 11.76
CA LEU A 100 -17.62 18.87 11.59
C LEU A 100 -16.95 18.54 12.93
N SER A 101 -17.28 17.37 13.49
CA SER A 101 -16.77 16.91 14.79
C SER A 101 -15.24 16.84 14.84
N GLN A 102 -14.59 16.55 13.70
CA GLN A 102 -13.14 16.44 13.56
C GLN A 102 -12.40 17.75 13.90
N THR A 103 -13.07 18.89 13.81
CA THR A 103 -12.49 20.21 14.12
C THR A 103 -12.73 20.65 15.57
N LYS A 104 -13.57 19.93 16.33
CA LYS A 104 -14.03 20.34 17.67
C LYS A 104 -13.20 19.77 18.81
N THR A 105 -12.49 18.68 18.56
CA THR A 105 -11.75 17.94 19.57
C THR A 105 -10.46 17.42 18.98
N ALA A 106 -9.37 17.43 19.74
CA ALA A 106 -8.18 16.68 19.37
C ALA A 106 -8.57 15.19 19.24
N GLN A 107 -8.20 14.58 18.11
CA GLN A 107 -8.48 13.17 17.84
C GLN A 107 -7.17 12.37 17.90
N PRO A 108 -6.75 11.90 19.09
CA PRO A 108 -5.62 10.99 19.19
C PRO A 108 -6.04 9.62 18.63
N ILE A 109 -5.29 9.13 17.65
CA ILE A 109 -5.47 7.79 17.08
C ILE A 109 -4.18 7.03 17.32
N VAL A 110 -4.28 5.91 18.05
CA VAL A 110 -3.18 4.97 18.25
C VAL A 110 -3.45 3.72 17.41
N TYR A 111 -2.47 3.29 16.64
CA TYR A 111 -2.62 2.13 15.77
C TYR A 111 -1.29 1.37 15.63
N ILE A 112 -1.41 0.09 15.29
CA ILE A 112 -0.26 -0.77 14.98
C ILE A 112 0.21 -0.39 13.57
N ASP A 113 1.50 -0.09 13.43
CA ASP A 113 2.13 0.15 12.12
C ASP A 113 2.62 -1.16 11.50
N GLU A 114 3.30 -1.97 12.31
CA GLU A 114 3.84 -3.28 11.94
C GLU A 114 3.87 -4.20 13.17
N SER A 115 3.63 -5.50 12.97
CA SER A 115 3.80 -6.53 13.98
C SER A 115 4.07 -7.86 13.30
N TYR A 116 5.34 -8.24 13.16
CA TYR A 116 5.72 -9.43 12.40
C TYR A 116 6.97 -10.13 12.93
N GLY A 117 7.06 -11.42 12.61
CA GLY A 117 8.29 -12.20 12.68
C GLY A 117 8.84 -12.46 11.28
N ASN A 118 10.16 -12.39 11.11
CA ASN A 118 10.88 -12.74 9.90
C ASN A 118 11.99 -13.72 10.25
N TYR A 119 11.99 -14.88 9.62
CA TYR A 119 13.04 -15.88 9.74
C TYR A 119 13.83 -15.96 8.44
N ASN A 120 15.13 -15.74 8.51
CA ASN A 120 16.01 -15.81 7.36
C ASN A 120 16.93 -17.05 7.42
N VAL A 121 17.23 -17.56 6.24
CA VAL A 121 18.26 -18.57 6.00
C VAL A 121 19.08 -18.10 4.82
N LYS A 122 20.35 -17.80 5.08
CA LYS A 122 21.31 -17.36 4.07
C LYS A 122 22.29 -18.50 3.77
N GLY A 123 22.34 -18.91 2.51
CA GLY A 123 23.47 -19.64 1.92
C GLY A 123 24.34 -18.68 1.10
N ASP A 124 25.28 -19.23 0.34
CA ASP A 124 26.26 -18.41 -0.39
C ASP A 124 25.61 -17.58 -1.51
N LEU A 125 24.80 -18.23 -2.36
CA LEU A 125 24.11 -17.60 -3.50
C LEU A 125 22.58 -17.54 -3.33
N ASN A 126 22.07 -18.10 -2.23
CA ASN A 126 20.65 -18.29 -1.99
C ASN A 126 20.26 -17.66 -0.66
N ARG A 127 19.12 -16.98 -0.64
CA ARG A 127 18.53 -16.48 0.59
C ARG A 127 17.04 -16.80 0.60
N LEU A 128 16.59 -17.42 1.68
CA LEU A 128 15.18 -17.67 1.96
C LEU A 128 14.77 -16.83 3.16
N ASP A 129 13.70 -16.07 3.03
CA ASP A 129 13.09 -15.33 4.13
C ASP A 129 11.62 -15.72 4.25
N VAL A 130 11.18 -16.01 5.48
CA VAL A 130 9.78 -16.28 5.79
C VAL A 130 9.29 -15.21 6.76
N THR A 131 8.31 -14.41 6.35
CA THR A 131 7.69 -13.37 7.18
C THR A 131 6.26 -13.77 7.52
N ALA A 132 5.87 -13.57 8.78
CA ALA A 132 4.52 -13.80 9.27
C ALA A 132 4.07 -12.64 10.16
N GLY A 133 2.88 -12.10 9.93
CA GLY A 133 2.28 -11.02 10.72
C GLY A 133 1.81 -9.85 9.85
N TYR A 134 1.76 -8.66 10.44
CA TYR A 134 1.43 -7.40 9.77
C TYR A 134 2.72 -6.66 9.41
N PHE A 135 3.04 -6.56 8.13
CA PHE A 135 4.33 -6.05 7.65
C PHE A 135 4.19 -5.12 6.46
N LEU A 136 5.17 -4.24 6.30
CA LEU A 136 5.32 -3.43 5.11
C LEU A 136 5.94 -4.23 3.96
N TYR A 137 5.33 -4.13 2.80
CA TYR A 137 5.80 -4.76 1.58
C TYR A 137 6.03 -3.72 0.49
N LYS A 138 7.21 -3.80 -0.13
CA LYS A 138 7.64 -2.95 -1.23
C LYS A 138 8.30 -3.84 -2.27
N TYR A 139 7.63 -4.08 -3.39
CA TYR A 139 8.21 -4.90 -4.45
C TYR A 139 9.03 -4.07 -5.44
N ASN A 140 8.86 -2.76 -5.46
CA ASN A 140 9.66 -1.89 -6.29
C ASN A 140 10.56 -0.96 -5.47
N PRO A 141 11.90 -1.16 -5.51
CA PRO A 141 12.83 -0.29 -4.80
C PRO A 141 12.83 1.16 -5.31
N ASP A 142 12.39 1.41 -6.55
CA ASP A 142 12.46 2.71 -7.23
C ASP A 142 11.24 3.60 -6.96
N VAL A 143 10.11 3.02 -6.53
CA VAL A 143 8.90 3.79 -6.21
C VAL A 143 9.15 4.65 -4.98
N ARG A 144 8.74 5.92 -5.06
CA ARG A 144 8.82 6.90 -3.95
C ARG A 144 7.45 7.35 -3.45
N ASN A 145 6.43 7.28 -4.30
CA ASN A 145 5.09 7.82 -4.00
C ASN A 145 3.98 7.25 -4.90
N LEU A 146 4.28 6.92 -6.16
CA LEU A 146 3.36 6.36 -7.15
C LEU A 146 3.83 4.99 -7.63
N GLY A 147 3.04 3.96 -7.34
CA GLY A 147 3.34 2.57 -7.66
C GLY A 147 2.85 1.63 -6.58
N GLU A 148 3.33 0.38 -6.62
CA GLU A 148 2.85 -0.71 -5.76
C GLU A 148 1.38 -1.09 -6.06
N TYR A 149 0.95 -0.88 -7.32
CA TYR A 149 -0.43 -1.00 -7.75
C TYR A 149 -1.01 -2.41 -7.63
N LEU A 150 -0.18 -3.46 -7.61
CA LEU A 150 -0.66 -4.83 -7.40
C LEU A 150 -1.40 -4.98 -6.06
N PHE A 151 -0.97 -4.26 -5.01
CA PHE A 151 -1.63 -4.24 -3.70
C PHE A 151 -2.43 -2.96 -3.45
N ARG A 152 -2.19 -1.90 -4.22
CA ARG A 152 -2.92 -0.62 -4.15
C ARG A 152 -4.05 -0.52 -5.17
N SER A 153 -4.80 -1.62 -5.35
CA SER A 153 -5.94 -1.71 -6.28
C SER A 153 -6.89 -2.84 -5.91
N ALA A 154 -8.14 -2.74 -6.37
CA ALA A 154 -9.10 -3.85 -6.36
C ALA A 154 -9.62 -4.17 -7.76
N THR A 155 -10.24 -5.35 -7.88
CA THR A 155 -10.76 -5.87 -9.15
C THR A 155 -12.21 -5.48 -9.38
N TYR A 156 -13.09 -5.75 -8.41
CA TYR A 156 -14.53 -5.49 -8.53
C TYR A 156 -15.09 -4.93 -7.22
N PRO A 157 -15.62 -3.70 -7.20
CA PRO A 157 -15.47 -2.71 -8.26
C PRO A 157 -13.99 -2.34 -8.48
N ALA A 158 -13.64 -2.05 -9.73
CA ALA A 158 -12.29 -1.66 -10.10
C ALA A 158 -11.91 -0.29 -9.51
N TYR A 159 -10.81 -0.23 -8.76
CA TYR A 159 -10.21 1.03 -8.35
C TYR A 159 -8.69 0.90 -8.21
N ILE A 160 -8.00 2.04 -8.30
CA ILE A 160 -6.56 2.14 -8.12
C ILE A 160 -6.29 3.34 -7.23
N ILE A 161 -5.41 3.17 -6.22
CA ILE A 161 -5.01 4.26 -5.34
C ILE A 161 -3.77 4.93 -5.93
N THR A 162 -3.93 6.15 -6.45
CA THR A 162 -2.86 6.94 -7.09
C THR A 162 -2.40 8.13 -6.25
N ALA A 163 -2.64 8.11 -4.94
CA ALA A 163 -2.22 9.18 -4.04
C ALA A 163 -0.70 9.18 -3.81
N PHE A 164 -0.12 10.38 -3.74
CA PHE A 164 1.24 10.61 -3.24
C PHE A 164 1.28 10.27 -1.75
N ASP A 165 1.70 9.05 -1.41
CA ASP A 165 1.63 8.51 -0.06
C ASP A 165 2.83 7.58 0.20
N PHE A 166 2.88 7.03 1.41
CA PHE A 166 3.85 6.05 1.85
C PHE A 166 3.98 4.90 0.83
N PRO A 167 5.17 4.71 0.21
CA PRO A 167 5.36 3.83 -0.94
C PRO A 167 5.55 2.37 -0.55
N MET A 168 4.71 1.86 0.34
CA MET A 168 4.69 0.46 0.77
C MET A 168 3.26 0.01 1.04
N ALA A 169 2.94 -1.22 0.66
CA ALA A 169 1.68 -1.86 1.03
C ALA A 169 1.77 -2.42 2.45
N ARG A 170 0.74 -2.18 3.27
CA ARG A 170 0.59 -2.83 4.58
C ARG A 170 -0.14 -4.15 4.38
N LEU A 171 0.51 -5.28 4.66
CA LEU A 171 -0.04 -6.61 4.45
C LEU A 171 -0.09 -7.38 5.76
N LEU A 172 -1.22 -8.03 6.03
CA LEU A 172 -1.36 -9.02 7.10
C LEU A 172 -1.31 -10.42 6.49
N GLY A 173 -0.37 -11.27 6.90
CA GLY A 173 -0.34 -12.66 6.46
C GLY A 173 1.02 -13.31 6.48
N LEU A 174 1.30 -14.12 5.46
CA LEU A 174 2.53 -14.88 5.28
C LEU A 174 3.21 -14.50 3.97
N LYS A 175 4.53 -14.32 4.01
CA LYS A 175 5.37 -14.13 2.81
C LYS A 175 6.55 -15.08 2.86
N ILE A 176 6.81 -15.72 1.73
CA ILE A 176 8.03 -16.49 1.50
C ILE A 176 8.78 -15.79 0.37
N SER A 177 9.98 -15.30 0.68
CA SER A 177 10.88 -14.64 -0.26
C SER A 177 12.07 -15.55 -0.55
N HIS A 178 12.40 -15.71 -1.82
CA HIS A 178 13.59 -16.42 -2.27
C HIS A 178 14.41 -15.52 -3.19
N SER A 179 15.70 -15.35 -2.87
CA SER A 179 16.66 -14.61 -3.68
C SER A 179 17.76 -15.56 -4.16
N PHE A 180 18.06 -15.51 -5.47
CA PHE A 180 19.03 -16.34 -6.16
C PHE A 180 20.11 -15.46 -6.83
N LEU A 181 21.35 -15.96 -6.89
CA LEU A 181 22.52 -15.30 -7.50
C LEU A 181 22.71 -13.85 -7.00
N ASP A 182 22.99 -13.69 -5.71
CA ASP A 182 23.21 -12.38 -5.09
C ASP A 182 22.10 -11.36 -5.38
N MET A 183 20.85 -11.82 -5.29
CA MET A 183 19.63 -11.04 -5.53
C MET A 183 19.39 -10.63 -7.00
N CYS A 184 20.11 -11.21 -7.97
CA CYS A 184 19.78 -11.05 -9.39
C CYS A 184 18.34 -11.44 -9.67
N LEU A 185 17.87 -12.55 -9.10
CA LEU A 185 16.48 -13.01 -9.21
C LEU A 185 15.87 -13.09 -7.82
N THR A 186 14.78 -12.36 -7.61
CA THR A 186 14.00 -12.41 -6.36
C THR A 186 12.58 -12.84 -6.66
N GLN A 187 12.03 -13.72 -5.84
CA GLN A 187 10.68 -14.25 -5.97
C GLN A 187 9.98 -14.18 -4.62
N ASP A 188 8.75 -13.69 -4.61
CA ASP A 188 7.92 -13.60 -3.42
C ASP A 188 6.60 -14.33 -3.63
N LEU A 189 6.28 -15.26 -2.74
CA LEU A 189 4.95 -15.86 -2.61
C LEU A 189 4.30 -15.29 -1.36
N ILE A 190 3.14 -14.66 -1.51
CA ILE A 190 2.47 -13.91 -0.45
C ILE A 190 1.03 -14.39 -0.33
N LEU A 191 0.67 -14.86 0.86
CA LEU A 191 -0.70 -15.13 1.26
C LEU A 191 -1.12 -14.03 2.24
N SER A 192 -1.97 -13.11 1.80
CA SER A 192 -2.34 -11.92 2.57
C SER A 192 -3.85 -11.80 2.78
N SER A 193 -4.25 -11.38 3.97
CA SER A 193 -5.63 -11.10 4.36
C SER A 193 -5.96 -9.63 4.08
N GLU A 194 -7.18 -9.36 3.60
CA GLU A 194 -7.68 -8.00 3.39
C GLU A 194 -8.01 -7.33 4.72
N THR A 195 -7.41 -6.17 5.00
CA THR A 195 -7.57 -5.47 6.29
C THR A 195 -8.18 -4.09 6.18
N VAL A 196 -8.27 -3.54 4.97
CA VAL A 196 -8.66 -2.14 4.75
C VAL A 196 -10.00 -2.08 4.02
N PHE A 197 -10.19 -2.92 3.02
CA PHE A 197 -11.34 -2.87 2.14
C PHE A 197 -12.31 -4.02 2.40
N TYR A 198 -13.58 -3.79 2.07
CA TYR A 198 -14.54 -4.88 2.03
C TYR A 198 -14.32 -5.73 0.77
N PRO A 199 -14.44 -7.07 0.83
CA PRO A 199 -14.69 -7.91 2.01
C PRO A 199 -13.42 -8.13 2.83
N ALA A 200 -13.50 -7.72 4.10
CA ALA A 200 -12.38 -7.84 5.03
C ALA A 200 -12.14 -9.31 5.41
N MET A 201 -10.90 -9.60 5.78
CA MET A 201 -10.36 -10.89 6.23
C MET A 201 -10.14 -11.94 5.14
N ASP A 202 -10.67 -11.74 3.94
CA ASP A 202 -10.46 -12.67 2.83
C ASP A 202 -9.01 -12.77 2.42
N TRP A 203 -8.60 -13.95 1.99
CA TRP A 203 -7.20 -14.24 1.68
C TRP A 203 -6.96 -14.21 0.18
N SER A 204 -5.93 -13.44 -0.20
CA SER A 204 -5.42 -13.34 -1.56
C SER A 204 -4.07 -14.02 -1.65
N LEU A 205 -3.82 -14.72 -2.77
CA LEU A 205 -2.53 -15.32 -3.06
C LEU A 205 -1.84 -14.54 -4.17
N SER A 206 -0.65 -14.02 -3.88
CA SER A 206 0.13 -13.23 -4.83
C SER A 206 1.51 -13.86 -5.04
N TYR A 207 1.98 -13.82 -6.28
CA TYR A 207 3.31 -14.25 -6.65
C TYR A 207 3.98 -13.16 -7.47
N ILE A 208 5.20 -12.77 -7.07
CA ILE A 208 5.95 -11.67 -7.69
C ILE A 208 7.35 -12.16 -7.99
N VAL A 209 7.86 -11.82 -9.16
CA VAL A 209 9.23 -12.08 -9.58
C VAL A 209 9.86 -10.77 -10.00
N ASN A 210 11.14 -10.60 -9.66
CA ASN A 210 11.95 -9.47 -10.03
C ASN A 210 13.32 -9.95 -10.49
N TYR A 211 13.82 -9.37 -11.57
CA TYR A 211 15.11 -9.70 -12.15
C TYR A 211 15.91 -8.42 -12.38
N ASN A 212 17.04 -8.30 -11.68
CA ASN A 212 18.06 -7.28 -11.90
C ASN A 212 19.09 -7.83 -12.89
N ILE A 213 19.11 -7.31 -14.11
CA ILE A 213 19.90 -7.88 -15.20
C ILE A 213 21.39 -7.80 -14.84
N ALA A 214 21.99 -8.99 -14.64
CA ALA A 214 23.40 -9.20 -14.30
C ALA A 214 23.90 -8.46 -13.04
N ASN A 215 22.98 -8.05 -12.15
CA ASN A 215 23.27 -7.19 -10.99
C ASN A 215 23.99 -5.86 -11.32
N LEU A 216 23.97 -5.45 -12.60
CA LEU A 216 24.65 -4.25 -13.07
C LEU A 216 23.87 -2.97 -12.74
N GLY A 217 22.66 -3.09 -12.19
CA GLY A 217 21.80 -1.97 -11.84
C GLY A 217 21.17 -1.24 -13.04
N LEU A 218 21.62 -1.54 -14.27
CA LEU A 218 21.16 -0.87 -15.50
C LEU A 218 19.68 -1.11 -15.80
N VAL A 219 19.22 -2.35 -15.69
CA VAL A 219 17.83 -2.72 -16.02
C VAL A 219 17.29 -3.62 -14.93
N ASN A 220 16.12 -3.27 -14.44
CA ASN A 220 15.37 -4.08 -13.50
C ASN A 220 13.97 -4.31 -14.05
N VAL A 221 13.56 -5.57 -14.16
CA VAL A 221 12.22 -5.96 -14.62
C VAL A 221 11.51 -6.75 -13.54
N GLY A 222 10.22 -6.51 -13.41
CA GLY A 222 9.38 -7.22 -12.44
C GLY A 222 8.03 -7.57 -13.04
N ALA A 223 7.47 -8.68 -12.59
CA ALA A 223 6.13 -9.11 -12.91
C ALA A 223 5.48 -9.72 -11.67
N GLY A 224 4.17 -9.61 -11.57
CA GLY A 224 3.43 -10.20 -10.47
C GLY A 224 1.99 -10.50 -10.81
N ILE A 225 1.45 -11.54 -10.20
CA ILE A 225 0.04 -11.90 -10.27
C ILE A 225 -0.54 -11.95 -8.86
N SER A 226 -1.77 -11.48 -8.71
CA SER A 226 -2.53 -11.61 -7.48
C SER A 226 -3.90 -12.22 -7.77
N LEU A 227 -4.16 -13.37 -7.16
CA LEU A 227 -5.48 -13.98 -7.08
C LEU A 227 -6.20 -13.35 -5.89
N ALA A 228 -6.89 -12.25 -6.17
CA ALA A 228 -7.58 -11.43 -5.18
C ALA A 228 -8.81 -12.15 -4.62
N HIS A 229 -8.97 -12.10 -3.30
CA HIS A 229 -10.05 -12.76 -2.56
C HIS A 229 -10.21 -14.24 -2.97
N LEU A 230 -9.09 -14.97 -3.00
CA LEU A 230 -9.03 -16.38 -3.41
C LEU A 230 -9.83 -17.28 -2.46
N ILE A 231 -9.68 -17.05 -1.15
CA ILE A 231 -10.34 -17.81 -0.07
C ILE A 231 -11.17 -16.85 0.78
N SER A 232 -12.48 -17.11 0.87
CA SER A 232 -13.39 -16.39 1.76
C SER A 232 -13.20 -16.83 3.21
N VAL A 233 -13.25 -15.89 4.16
CA VAL A 233 -13.37 -16.27 5.58
C VAL A 233 -14.85 -16.43 5.99
N TYR A 234 -15.74 -15.68 5.35
CA TYR A 234 -17.18 -15.70 5.68
C TYR A 234 -17.99 -16.32 4.55
N ASP A 235 -18.81 -17.31 4.89
CA ASP A 235 -19.96 -17.72 4.08
C ASP A 235 -21.21 -17.07 4.67
N TYR A 236 -21.78 -16.09 3.96
CA TYR A 236 -22.82 -15.25 4.54
C TYR A 236 -24.16 -15.97 4.75
N THR A 237 -24.58 -16.87 3.84
CA THR A 237 -25.61 -17.94 4.01
C THR A 237 -25.70 -18.79 2.73
N GLU A 238 -26.37 -19.95 2.76
CA GLU A 238 -26.77 -20.70 1.54
C GLU A 238 -27.57 -19.84 0.53
N THR A 239 -28.35 -18.87 1.03
CA THR A 239 -29.19 -17.98 0.23
C THR A 239 -28.48 -16.73 -0.29
N THR A 240 -27.38 -16.31 0.33
CA THR A 240 -26.66 -15.08 -0.04
C THR A 240 -25.27 -15.33 -0.62
N GLY A 241 -24.66 -16.49 -0.39
CA GLY A 241 -23.30 -16.83 -0.84
C GLY A 241 -22.19 -15.96 -0.22
N SER A 242 -20.93 -16.35 -0.38
CA SER A 242 -19.77 -15.52 -0.03
C SER A 242 -19.67 -14.28 -0.95
N ALA A 243 -19.14 -13.17 -0.43
CA ALA A 243 -18.76 -11.98 -1.23
C ALA A 243 -17.72 -12.29 -2.33
N THR A 244 -16.99 -13.40 -2.18
CA THR A 244 -15.96 -13.91 -3.10
C THR A 244 -16.44 -15.02 -4.04
N SER A 245 -17.73 -15.33 -3.98
CA SER A 245 -18.38 -16.28 -4.89
C SER A 245 -19.33 -15.53 -5.84
N PRO A 246 -19.42 -15.92 -7.11
CA PRO A 246 -20.48 -15.44 -8.00
C PRO A 246 -21.84 -15.76 -7.38
N LYS A 247 -22.67 -14.74 -7.13
CA LYS A 247 -24.04 -14.93 -6.62
C LYS A 247 -24.94 -15.36 -7.77
N PHE A 248 -25.92 -16.21 -7.45
CA PHE A 248 -27.03 -16.55 -8.34
C PHE A 248 -28.30 -15.78 -7.91
N SER A 249 -29.13 -15.46 -8.90
CA SER A 249 -30.45 -14.81 -8.82
C SER A 249 -31.22 -15.09 -7.50
N GLY A 250 -31.65 -14.02 -6.82
CA GLY A 250 -32.50 -14.06 -5.62
C GLY A 250 -31.82 -13.70 -4.29
N ALA A 251 -30.49 -13.52 -4.29
CA ALA A 251 -29.72 -13.17 -3.10
C ALA A 251 -29.69 -11.66 -2.82
N GLN A 252 -29.85 -11.24 -1.56
CA GLN A 252 -29.39 -9.90 -1.14
C GLN A 252 -27.85 -9.89 -1.14
N GLY A 253 -27.23 -8.98 -1.87
CA GLY A 253 -25.78 -8.99 -2.08
C GLY A 253 -25.22 -7.78 -2.81
N ASN A 254 -23.93 -7.88 -3.15
CA ASN A 254 -23.20 -6.87 -3.90
C ASN A 254 -23.81 -6.72 -5.30
N GLN A 255 -24.51 -5.60 -5.53
CA GLN A 255 -25.31 -5.38 -6.72
C GLN A 255 -25.15 -3.98 -7.29
N TYR A 256 -25.40 -3.83 -8.58
CA TYR A 256 -25.46 -2.55 -9.27
C TYR A 256 -26.60 -2.54 -10.30
N LEU A 257 -27.05 -1.35 -10.68
CA LEU A 257 -28.05 -1.18 -11.75
C LEU A 257 -27.33 -1.14 -13.11
N THR A 258 -27.71 -2.05 -13.99
CA THR A 258 -27.26 -2.06 -15.39
C THR A 258 -27.82 -0.87 -16.16
N PRO A 259 -27.21 -0.46 -17.29
CA PRO A 259 -27.77 0.56 -18.17
C PRO A 259 -29.19 0.26 -18.67
N SER A 260 -29.57 -1.02 -18.73
CA SER A 260 -30.92 -1.48 -19.07
C SER A 260 -31.95 -1.38 -17.94
N GLY A 261 -31.55 -0.94 -16.75
CA GLY A 261 -32.42 -0.87 -15.56
C GLY A 261 -32.64 -2.21 -14.84
N ASP A 262 -31.94 -3.27 -15.25
CA ASP A 262 -31.90 -4.56 -14.54
C ASP A 262 -30.85 -4.53 -13.42
N THR A 263 -31.01 -5.34 -12.38
CA THR A 263 -30.04 -5.48 -11.30
C THR A 263 -29.06 -6.59 -11.64
N ALA A 264 -27.76 -6.29 -11.58
CA ALA A 264 -26.68 -7.25 -11.75
C ALA A 264 -25.93 -7.44 -10.42
N PHE A 265 -25.40 -8.64 -10.20
CA PHE A 265 -24.63 -9.00 -9.00
C PHE A 265 -23.17 -9.24 -9.34
N TYR A 266 -22.25 -8.77 -8.49
CA TYR A 266 -20.80 -8.95 -8.68
C TYR A 266 -20.14 -9.69 -7.52
N THR A 267 -18.94 -10.21 -7.77
CA THR A 267 -18.06 -10.80 -6.74
C THR A 267 -16.78 -10.00 -6.62
N PHE A 268 -16.19 -9.95 -5.42
CA PHE A 268 -14.89 -9.31 -5.18
C PHE A 268 -13.69 -10.15 -5.62
N LYS A 269 -13.92 -11.44 -5.92
CA LYS A 269 -12.88 -12.34 -6.38
C LYS A 269 -12.38 -11.92 -7.75
N GLY A 270 -11.07 -11.96 -7.95
CA GLY A 270 -10.45 -11.37 -9.14
C GLY A 270 -9.05 -11.85 -9.40
N SER A 271 -8.51 -11.46 -10.55
CA SER A 271 -7.11 -11.63 -10.87
C SER A 271 -6.52 -10.31 -11.33
N LYS A 272 -5.36 -9.96 -10.76
CA LYS A 272 -4.58 -8.78 -11.09
C LYS A 272 -3.23 -9.22 -11.63
N LEU A 273 -2.75 -8.57 -12.68
CA LEU A 273 -1.41 -8.74 -13.24
C LEU A 273 -0.70 -7.40 -13.23
N MET A 274 0.55 -7.40 -12.79
CA MET A 274 1.43 -6.25 -12.79
C MET A 274 2.69 -6.58 -13.56
N VAL A 275 3.16 -5.63 -14.35
CA VAL A 275 4.50 -5.63 -14.94
C VAL A 275 5.17 -4.30 -14.69
N ARG A 276 6.48 -4.32 -14.48
CA ARG A 276 7.28 -3.12 -14.25
C ARG A 276 8.65 -3.23 -14.87
N ALA A 277 9.20 -2.08 -15.21
CA ALA A 277 10.58 -1.96 -15.66
C ALA A 277 11.18 -0.65 -15.15
N SER A 278 12.45 -0.68 -14.78
CA SER A 278 13.27 0.52 -14.60
C SER A 278 14.58 0.39 -15.35
N ILE A 279 15.07 1.54 -15.81
CA ILE A 279 16.34 1.68 -16.50
C ILE A 279 17.13 2.79 -15.83
N ASP A 280 18.38 2.48 -15.49
CA ASP A 280 19.31 3.39 -14.84
C ASP A 280 20.57 3.56 -15.72
N PRO A 281 20.56 4.51 -16.67
CA PRO A 281 21.66 4.68 -17.60
C PRO A 281 22.98 5.08 -16.92
N LEU A 282 22.92 5.60 -15.69
CA LEU A 282 24.08 6.03 -14.94
C LEU A 282 24.70 4.92 -14.07
N ALA A 283 24.13 3.71 -14.06
CA ALA A 283 24.57 2.62 -13.19
C ALA A 283 26.09 2.33 -13.28
N PHE A 284 26.71 2.48 -14.46
CA PHE A 284 28.15 2.23 -14.65
C PHE A 284 29.07 3.40 -14.27
N VAL A 285 28.54 4.61 -14.19
CA VAL A 285 29.35 5.82 -13.96
C VAL A 285 29.13 6.42 -12.57
N ARG A 286 28.07 6.01 -11.86
CA ARG A 286 27.67 6.59 -10.57
C ARG A 286 28.64 6.26 -9.44
N GLU A 287 29.27 5.07 -9.43
CA GLU A 287 30.25 4.72 -8.39
C GLU A 287 31.45 5.67 -8.36
N ASN A 288 31.79 6.30 -9.49
CA ASN A 288 32.95 7.18 -9.64
C ASN A 288 32.56 8.66 -9.79
N ASN A 289 31.30 9.02 -9.55
CA ASN A 289 30.81 10.37 -9.84
C ASN A 289 29.90 10.90 -8.71
N SER A 290 30.35 11.96 -8.04
CA SER A 290 29.61 12.64 -6.96
C SER A 290 28.59 13.67 -7.45
N PHE A 291 28.55 13.97 -8.76
CA PHE A 291 27.60 14.95 -9.32
C PHE A 291 26.17 14.42 -9.42
N PHE A 292 25.97 13.10 -9.48
CA PHE A 292 24.67 12.48 -9.65
C PHE A 292 24.22 11.74 -8.39
N GLY A 293 22.99 12.01 -7.96
CA GLY A 293 22.33 11.27 -6.90
C GLY A 293 21.93 9.85 -7.32
N GLU A 294 21.54 9.04 -6.33
CA GLU A 294 21.18 7.61 -6.52
C GLU A 294 20.02 7.36 -7.49
N SER A 295 19.19 8.36 -7.76
CA SER A 295 18.00 8.24 -8.62
C SER A 295 18.03 9.17 -9.83
N ASP A 296 19.14 9.88 -10.06
CA ASP A 296 19.23 10.82 -11.17
C ASP A 296 19.19 10.09 -12.51
N LEU A 297 18.35 10.60 -13.44
CA LEU A 297 18.09 10.06 -14.78
C LEU A 297 17.54 8.63 -14.83
N LYS A 298 17.15 8.06 -13.68
CA LYS A 298 16.51 6.75 -13.63
C LYS A 298 15.07 6.88 -14.15
N LEU A 299 14.73 6.02 -15.11
CA LEU A 299 13.37 5.94 -15.66
C LEU A 299 12.68 4.70 -15.11
N TYR A 300 11.41 4.86 -14.79
CA TYR A 300 10.57 3.80 -14.22
C TYR A 300 9.18 3.84 -14.84
N GLY A 301 8.64 2.64 -15.11
CA GLY A 301 7.24 2.45 -15.48
C GLY A 301 6.65 1.18 -14.86
N GLU A 302 5.37 1.24 -14.54
CA GLU A 302 4.57 0.12 -14.05
C GLU A 302 3.21 0.14 -14.72
N LEU A 303 2.74 -1.06 -15.07
CA LEU A 303 1.45 -1.30 -15.68
C LEU A 303 0.71 -2.35 -14.85
N LEU A 304 -0.53 -2.03 -14.52
CA LEU A 304 -1.46 -2.93 -13.83
C LEU A 304 -2.62 -3.27 -14.77
N VAL A 305 -2.92 -4.55 -14.92
CA VAL A 305 -4.14 -5.07 -15.52
C VAL A 305 -4.98 -5.72 -14.42
N ILE A 306 -6.19 -5.23 -14.23
CA ILE A 306 -7.15 -5.74 -13.25
C ILE A 306 -8.31 -6.43 -13.97
N GLY A 307 -8.93 -7.42 -13.33
CA GLY A 307 -10.12 -8.07 -13.87
C GLY A 307 -9.84 -8.95 -15.09
N LEU A 308 -8.70 -9.66 -15.13
CA LEU A 308 -8.36 -10.59 -16.24
C LEU A 308 -9.43 -11.65 -16.52
N LYS A 309 -10.26 -11.92 -15.51
CA LYS A 309 -11.38 -12.84 -15.58
C LYS A 309 -12.63 -12.08 -15.14
N SER A 310 -13.55 -11.89 -16.07
CA SER A 310 -14.94 -11.58 -15.74
C SER A 310 -15.54 -12.79 -15.04
N TYR A 311 -15.95 -12.61 -13.79
CA TYR A 311 -16.86 -13.56 -13.16
C TYR A 311 -18.26 -13.28 -13.73
N PRO A 312 -19.12 -14.27 -13.99
CA PRO A 312 -20.43 -13.97 -14.56
C PRO A 312 -21.24 -13.13 -13.58
N ASP A 313 -21.70 -11.95 -13.99
CA ASP A 313 -22.80 -11.27 -13.32
C ASP A 313 -24.07 -12.00 -13.73
N THR A 314 -24.79 -12.60 -12.80
CA THR A 314 -26.19 -12.97 -13.09
C THR A 314 -27.03 -11.73 -12.93
N THR A 315 -27.85 -11.39 -13.92
CA THR A 315 -28.94 -10.44 -13.68
C THR A 315 -30.04 -11.10 -12.84
N LEU A 316 -30.93 -10.30 -12.23
CA LEU A 316 -32.16 -10.85 -11.63
C LEU A 316 -32.98 -11.66 -12.65
N SER A 317 -32.93 -11.26 -13.93
CA SER A 317 -33.52 -12.00 -15.05
C SER A 317 -32.81 -13.32 -15.43
N GLY A 318 -31.74 -13.69 -14.71
CA GLY A 318 -31.01 -14.95 -14.89
C GLY A 318 -30.12 -14.98 -16.14
N LYS A 319 -29.93 -13.85 -16.82
CA LYS A 319 -29.06 -13.76 -18.00
C LYS A 319 -27.61 -13.56 -17.53
N PRO A 320 -26.65 -14.34 -18.05
CA PRO A 320 -25.23 -14.04 -17.85
C PRO A 320 -24.92 -12.69 -18.49
N ASN A 321 -24.41 -11.75 -17.70
CA ASN A 321 -23.86 -10.50 -18.16
C ASN A 321 -22.36 -10.51 -17.84
N PRO A 322 -21.45 -10.27 -18.80
CA PRO A 322 -20.04 -10.11 -18.47
C PRO A 322 -19.86 -8.86 -17.60
N SER A 323 -19.31 -9.01 -16.40
CA SER A 323 -18.88 -7.86 -15.59
C SER A 323 -17.73 -7.18 -16.33
N TYR A 324 -17.87 -5.88 -16.56
CA TYR A 324 -16.80 -5.00 -17.02
C TYR A 324 -15.98 -4.52 -15.83
#